data_AF-A0A8C4X082-F1
#
_entry.id   AF-A0A8C4X082-F1
#
_cell.length_a   1.000
_cell.length_b   1.000
_cell.length_c   1.000
_cell.angle_alpha   90.00
_cell.angle_beta   90.00
_cell.angle_gamma   90.00
#
_symmetry.space_group_name_H-M   'P 1'
#
loop_
_entity.id
_entity.type
_entity.pdbx_description
1 polymer ?
#
loop_
_entity_poly.entity_id
_entity_poly.type
_entity_poly.pdbx_seq_one_letter_code
_entity_poly.pdbx_strand_id
1 'polypeptide(L)'
;MHVLPQLVMRNLQSLLENVDSPELLNQCVSCMLLLARSYPHVFSSSFRDVVDILVGWHIDHTQKMSLTKKVSGWLNCLEQFWVADLGFSLTLLSQFLEDMEAYAEDVRQAAGGEVLDEEVPQLDVSLAKLAALLRVFTTVVRSIGNRFSPSRGPPITTSYIGEVLERVVNSVEVARCTSFSEELLTAANDCVGFVLVSLDPGTAPPTSAVLSFASEQMQACLGCSAEYIVSLLSFLALIVEQVGTNLPAPFVEKLFLPSSNLLQLRYRREVEASFLQA
;
A
#
# COMPACT_ATOMS: atom_id res chain seq x y z
N MET A 1 -7.14 -15.79 -37.36
CA MET A 1 -7.94 -16.43 -36.29
C MET A 1 -8.03 -15.59 -35.00
N HIS A 2 -7.77 -14.27 -35.04
CA HIS A 2 -7.73 -13.39 -33.84
C HIS A 2 -8.91 -12.40 -33.70
N VAL A 3 -9.84 -12.39 -34.66
CA VAL A 3 -10.93 -11.39 -34.71
C VAL A 3 -11.94 -11.56 -33.56
N LEU A 4 -12.24 -12.81 -33.18
CA LEU A 4 -13.24 -13.07 -32.14
C LEU A 4 -12.75 -12.62 -30.74
N PRO A 5 -11.53 -12.97 -30.27
CA PRO A 5 -11.02 -12.46 -29.00
C PRO A 5 -10.93 -10.92 -28.94
N GLN A 6 -10.57 -10.26 -30.04
CA GLN A 6 -10.52 -8.79 -30.11
C GLN A 6 -11.90 -8.15 -29.97
N LEU A 7 -12.91 -8.72 -30.64
CA LEU A 7 -14.29 -8.25 -30.52
C LEU A 7 -14.82 -8.43 -29.09
N VAL A 8 -14.53 -9.58 -28.47
CA VAL A 8 -14.91 -9.83 -27.06
C VAL A 8 -14.22 -8.83 -26.15
N MET A 9 -12.91 -8.58 -26.31
CA MET A 9 -12.18 -7.62 -25.49
C MET A 9 -12.76 -6.21 -25.60
N ARG A 10 -13.04 -5.74 -26.82
CA ARG A 10 -13.65 -4.41 -27.04
C ARG A 10 -15.01 -4.28 -26.37
N ASN A 11 -15.85 -5.32 -26.45
CA ASN A 11 -17.15 -5.30 -25.80
C ASN A 11 -17.02 -5.32 -24.27
N LEU A 12 -16.06 -6.08 -23.73
CA LEU A 12 -15.76 -6.08 -22.30
C LEU A 12 -15.24 -4.73 -21.83
N GLN A 13 -14.38 -4.03 -22.59
CA GLN A 13 -13.93 -2.67 -22.24
C GLN A 13 -15.11 -1.71 -22.14
N SER A 14 -15.97 -1.69 -23.17
CA SER A 14 -17.17 -0.86 -23.17
C SER A 14 -18.10 -1.18 -22.00
N LEU A 15 -18.21 -2.46 -21.61
CA LEU A 15 -18.94 -2.83 -20.40
C LEU A 15 -18.25 -2.28 -19.15
N LEU A 16 -16.93 -2.46 -19.02
CA LEU A 16 -16.14 -2.03 -17.87
C LEU A 16 -16.22 -0.52 -17.62
N GLU A 17 -16.18 0.30 -18.67
CA GLU A 17 -16.33 1.76 -18.61
C GLU A 17 -17.67 2.22 -18.02
N ASN A 18 -18.71 1.38 -18.11
CA ASN A 18 -20.06 1.69 -17.65
C ASN A 18 -20.45 0.87 -16.41
N VAL A 19 -19.50 0.18 -15.76
CA VAL A 19 -19.79 -0.58 -14.55
C VAL A 19 -20.04 0.38 -13.39
N ASP A 20 -21.19 0.20 -12.74
CA ASP A 20 -21.64 0.95 -11.58
C ASP A 20 -21.86 0.07 -10.33
N SER A 21 -21.67 -1.25 -10.46
CA SER A 21 -21.89 -2.21 -9.37
C SER A 21 -20.75 -3.24 -9.23
N PRO A 22 -20.38 -3.62 -7.98
CA PRO A 22 -19.34 -4.61 -7.71
C PRO A 22 -19.58 -5.98 -8.35
N GLU A 23 -20.84 -6.39 -8.50
CA GLU A 23 -21.22 -7.66 -9.10
C GLU A 23 -20.91 -7.69 -10.60
N LEU A 24 -21.26 -6.61 -11.32
CA LEU A 24 -20.94 -6.45 -12.74
C LEU A 24 -19.43 -6.33 -12.94
N LEU A 25 -18.74 -5.58 -12.07
CA LEU A 25 -17.27 -5.50 -12.07
C LEU A 25 -16.65 -6.89 -12.00
N ASN A 26 -17.08 -7.70 -11.03
CA ASN A 26 -16.57 -9.04 -10.82
C ASN A 26 -16.73 -9.93 -12.06
N GLN A 27 -17.89 -9.91 -12.71
CA GLN A 27 -18.13 -10.71 -13.91
C GLN A 27 -17.30 -10.21 -15.11
N CYS A 28 -17.27 -8.90 -15.32
CA CYS A 28 -16.52 -8.30 -16.43
C CYS A 28 -15.02 -8.60 -16.31
N VAL A 29 -14.44 -8.35 -15.13
CA VAL A 29 -13.01 -8.56 -14.87
C VAL A 29 -12.65 -10.04 -14.93
N SER A 30 -13.49 -10.95 -14.45
CA SER A 30 -13.24 -12.40 -14.56
C SER A 30 -13.08 -12.85 -16.02
N CYS A 31 -13.92 -12.34 -16.92
CA CYS A 31 -13.81 -12.59 -18.36
C CYS A 31 -12.54 -11.96 -18.95
N MET A 32 -12.19 -10.73 -18.54
CA MET A 32 -10.98 -10.05 -18.99
C MET A 32 -9.71 -10.78 -18.53
N LEU A 33 -9.64 -11.26 -17.29
CA LEU A 33 -8.51 -12.03 -16.80
C LEU A 33 -8.32 -13.35 -17.57
N LEU A 34 -9.42 -14.00 -17.97
CA LEU A 34 -9.36 -15.17 -18.84
C LEU A 34 -8.77 -14.83 -20.22
N LEU A 35 -9.15 -13.68 -20.80
CA LEU A 35 -8.55 -13.19 -22.05
C LEU A 35 -7.08 -12.80 -21.85
N ALA A 36 -6.73 -12.15 -20.75
CA ALA A 36 -5.36 -11.78 -20.43
C ALA A 36 -4.44 -13.01 -20.36
N ARG A 37 -4.95 -14.13 -19.84
CA ARG A 37 -4.23 -15.41 -19.79
C ARG A 37 -4.19 -16.13 -21.15
N SER A 38 -5.29 -16.13 -21.89
CA SER A 38 -5.44 -16.96 -23.10
C SER A 38 -4.98 -16.26 -24.39
N TYR A 39 -5.08 -14.93 -24.41
CA TYR A 39 -4.78 -14.05 -25.54
C TYR A 39 -4.09 -12.77 -25.04
N PRO A 40 -2.90 -12.86 -24.43
CA PRO A 40 -2.24 -11.74 -23.78
C PRO A 40 -2.04 -10.55 -24.73
N HIS A 41 -1.70 -10.80 -26.00
CA HIS A 41 -1.54 -9.76 -27.02
C HIS A 41 -2.81 -8.96 -27.31
N VAL A 42 -3.99 -9.55 -27.07
CA VAL A 42 -5.29 -8.86 -27.21
C VAL A 42 -5.56 -7.99 -25.98
N PHE A 43 -5.19 -8.46 -24.79
CA PHE A 43 -5.38 -7.70 -23.56
C PHE A 43 -4.37 -6.55 -23.41
N SER A 44 -3.13 -6.71 -23.90
CA SER A 44 -2.05 -5.73 -23.75
C SER A 44 -2.44 -4.31 -24.21
N SER A 45 -3.21 -4.18 -25.29
CA SER A 45 -3.66 -2.86 -25.79
C SER A 45 -4.65 -2.15 -24.87
N SER A 46 -5.28 -2.89 -23.96
CA SER A 46 -6.34 -2.45 -23.06
C SER A 46 -5.88 -2.36 -21.62
N PHE A 47 -4.63 -2.76 -21.33
CA PHE A 47 -4.12 -2.93 -19.98
C PHE A 47 -4.24 -1.65 -19.14
N ARG A 48 -3.80 -0.51 -19.69
CA ARG A 48 -3.83 0.78 -18.98
C ARG A 48 -5.26 1.19 -18.62
N ASP A 49 -6.19 1.10 -19.57
CA ASP A 49 -7.60 1.47 -19.35
C ASP A 49 -8.27 0.58 -18.30
N VAL A 50 -8.00 -0.73 -18.35
CA VAL A 50 -8.51 -1.68 -17.35
C VAL A 50 -7.94 -1.38 -15.97
N VAL A 51 -6.64 -1.10 -15.88
CA VAL A 51 -5.98 -0.75 -14.62
C VAL A 51 -6.52 0.56 -14.05
N ASP A 52 -6.71 1.59 -14.88
CA ASP A 52 -7.21 2.90 -14.44
C ASP A 52 -8.57 2.76 -13.73
N ILE A 53 -9.50 2.00 -14.34
CA ILE A 53 -10.80 1.71 -13.73
C ILE A 53 -10.61 0.91 -12.43
N LEU A 54 -9.85 -0.18 -12.45
CA LEU A 54 -9.64 -1.02 -11.26
C LEU A 54 -8.97 -0.27 -10.10
N VAL A 55 -8.01 0.58 -10.40
CA VAL A 55 -7.37 1.48 -9.42
C VAL A 55 -8.40 2.45 -8.85
N GLY A 56 -9.26 3.04 -9.68
CA GLY A 56 -10.38 3.87 -9.24
C GLY A 56 -11.31 3.15 -8.26
N TRP A 57 -11.68 1.90 -8.55
CA TRP A 57 -12.45 1.06 -7.63
C TRP A 57 -11.68 0.68 -6.35
N HIS A 58 -10.35 0.63 -6.40
CA HIS A 58 -9.53 0.28 -5.24
C HIS A 58 -9.25 1.47 -4.32
N ILE A 59 -9.06 2.67 -4.88
CA ILE A 59 -8.72 3.89 -4.14
C ILE A 59 -9.95 4.54 -3.51
N ASP A 60 -11.15 4.24 -4.00
CA ASP A 60 -12.40 4.71 -3.41
C ASP A 60 -12.55 4.19 -1.97
N HIS A 61 -12.28 5.08 -1.01
CA HIS A 61 -12.32 4.81 0.43
C HIS A 61 -13.71 4.42 0.95
N THR A 62 -14.77 4.62 0.17
CA THR A 62 -16.13 4.20 0.54
C THR A 62 -16.42 2.73 0.22
N GLN A 63 -15.53 2.08 -0.54
CA GLN A 63 -15.71 0.69 -0.94
C GLN A 63 -15.49 -0.28 0.21
N LYS A 64 -16.24 -1.39 0.18
CA LYS A 64 -16.09 -2.47 1.16
C LYS A 64 -14.72 -3.13 1.03
N MET A 65 -14.11 -3.46 2.16
CA MET A 65 -12.83 -4.17 2.21
C MET A 65 -12.83 -5.49 1.43
N SER A 66 -13.97 -6.19 1.38
CA SER A 66 -14.12 -7.42 0.58
C SER A 66 -13.96 -7.19 -0.92
N LEU A 67 -14.35 -6.00 -1.42
CA LEU A 67 -14.21 -5.64 -2.83
C LEU A 67 -12.78 -5.19 -3.13
N THR A 68 -12.22 -4.29 -2.31
CA THR A 68 -10.84 -3.82 -2.50
C THR A 68 -9.84 -4.99 -2.47
N LYS A 69 -10.05 -5.98 -1.59
CA LYS A 69 -9.27 -7.23 -1.59
C LYS A 69 -9.40 -8.05 -2.88
N LYS A 70 -10.60 -8.13 -3.47
CA LYS A 70 -10.80 -8.79 -4.78
C LYS A 70 -10.09 -8.04 -5.91
N VAL A 71 -10.25 -6.71 -5.94
CA VAL A 71 -9.61 -5.84 -6.93
C VAL A 71 -8.09 -5.95 -6.84
N SER A 72 -7.53 -5.97 -5.63
CA SER A 72 -6.10 -6.23 -5.40
C SER A 72 -5.67 -7.58 -5.99
N GLY A 73 -6.46 -8.63 -5.76
CA GLY A 73 -6.23 -9.95 -6.37
C GLY A 73 -6.21 -9.92 -7.89
N TRP A 74 -7.14 -9.20 -8.52
CA TRP A 74 -7.20 -9.06 -9.97
C TRP A 74 -6.01 -8.29 -10.54
N LEU A 75 -5.61 -7.18 -9.89
CA LEU A 75 -4.43 -6.40 -10.28
C LEU A 75 -3.15 -7.25 -10.20
N ASN A 76 -3.01 -8.06 -9.15
CA ASN A 76 -1.87 -8.97 -8.98
C ASN A 76 -1.83 -10.05 -10.08
N CYS A 77 -2.98 -10.51 -10.60
CA CYS A 77 -3.03 -11.47 -11.71
C CYS A 77 -2.49 -10.90 -13.04
N LEU A 78 -2.25 -9.60 -13.14
CA LEU A 78 -1.79 -8.92 -14.34
C LEU A 78 -0.27 -8.68 -14.35
N GLU A 79 0.52 -9.34 -13.49
CA GLU A 79 1.97 -9.13 -13.32
C GLU A 79 2.74 -8.98 -14.64
N GLN A 80 2.51 -9.87 -15.61
CA GLN A 80 3.21 -9.83 -16.89
C GLN A 80 3.01 -8.51 -17.67
N PHE A 81 1.87 -7.84 -17.49
CA PHE A 81 1.55 -6.58 -18.16
C PHE A 81 2.14 -5.37 -17.44
N TRP A 82 2.13 -5.38 -16.11
CA TRP A 82 2.86 -4.39 -15.28
C TRP A 82 4.35 -4.37 -15.63
N VAL A 83 4.95 -5.55 -15.72
CA VAL A 83 6.38 -5.69 -16.05
C VAL A 83 6.67 -5.31 -17.52
N ALA A 84 5.75 -5.62 -18.44
CA ALA A 84 5.90 -5.26 -19.85
C ALA A 84 5.85 -3.74 -20.08
N ASP A 85 5.12 -3.01 -19.24
CA ASP A 85 5.01 -1.54 -19.27
C ASP A 85 5.45 -0.94 -17.93
N LEU A 86 6.71 -1.20 -17.56
CA LEU A 86 7.27 -0.73 -16.28
C LEU A 86 7.29 0.81 -16.20
N GLY A 87 7.47 1.50 -17.33
CA GLY A 87 7.44 2.96 -17.38
C GLY A 87 6.10 3.52 -16.89
N PHE A 88 4.97 3.00 -17.41
CA PHE A 88 3.64 3.34 -16.91
C PHE A 88 3.48 3.04 -15.43
N SER A 89 3.90 1.83 -15.00
CA SER A 89 3.78 1.38 -13.62
C SER A 89 4.48 2.33 -12.63
N LEU A 90 5.69 2.80 -12.97
CA LEU A 90 6.45 3.72 -12.13
C LEU A 90 5.89 5.15 -12.16
N THR A 91 5.38 5.62 -13.30
CA THR A 91 4.67 6.91 -13.37
C THR A 91 3.44 6.90 -12.46
N LEU A 92 2.66 5.83 -12.48
CA LEU A 92 1.48 5.67 -11.62
C LEU A 92 1.86 5.68 -10.12
N LEU A 93 2.92 4.95 -9.74
CA LEU A 93 3.43 4.96 -8.37
C LEU A 93 3.89 6.37 -7.94
N SER A 94 4.55 7.12 -8.84
CA SER A 94 4.96 8.49 -8.54
C SER A 94 3.77 9.42 -8.32
N GLN A 95 2.71 9.29 -9.13
CA GLN A 95 1.46 10.05 -8.94
C GLN A 95 0.81 9.74 -7.59
N PHE A 96 0.78 8.46 -7.20
CA PHE A 96 0.29 8.11 -5.86
C PHE A 96 1.13 8.71 -4.74
N LEU A 97 2.45 8.86 -4.89
CA LEU A 97 3.26 9.53 -3.87
C LEU A 97 2.95 11.02 -3.78
N GLU A 98 2.74 11.69 -4.92
CA GLU A 98 2.31 13.09 -4.97
C GLU A 98 0.94 13.27 -4.29
N ASP A 99 0.00 12.37 -4.56
CA ASP A 99 -1.33 12.37 -3.93
C ASP A 99 -1.26 12.09 -2.41
N MET A 100 -0.34 11.23 -1.94
CA MET A 100 -0.15 10.97 -0.51
C MET A 100 0.32 12.23 0.22
N GLU A 101 1.24 12.97 -0.39
CA GLU A 101 1.76 14.22 0.17
C GLU A 101 0.67 15.30 0.20
N ALA A 102 -0.15 15.39 -0.86
CA ALA A 102 -1.29 16.29 -0.90
C ALA A 102 -2.32 15.96 0.20
N TYR A 103 -2.76 14.71 0.33
CA TYR A 103 -3.72 14.32 1.38
C TYR A 103 -3.15 14.48 2.79
N ALA A 104 -1.85 14.29 2.99
CA ALA A 104 -1.21 14.54 4.28
C ALA A 104 -1.27 16.03 4.66
N GLU A 105 -1.09 16.91 3.69
CA GLU A 105 -1.24 18.36 3.90
C GLU A 105 -2.71 18.74 4.14
N ASP A 106 -3.66 18.16 3.42
CA ASP A 106 -5.10 18.35 3.67
C ASP A 106 -5.48 17.97 5.11
N VAL A 107 -4.95 16.85 5.61
CA VAL A 107 -5.12 16.41 7.01
C VAL A 107 -4.59 17.46 7.98
N ARG A 108 -3.40 18.00 7.73
CA ARG A 108 -2.78 19.03 8.56
C ARG A 108 -3.62 20.30 8.60
N GLN A 109 -4.11 20.76 7.45
CA GLN A 109 -4.93 21.96 7.33
C GLN A 109 -6.30 21.78 8.02
N ALA A 110 -6.96 20.64 7.82
CA ALA A 110 -8.25 20.34 8.41
C ALA A 110 -8.24 20.38 9.96
N ALA A 111 -7.10 20.09 10.59
CA ALA A 111 -6.97 20.17 12.04
C ALA A 111 -6.51 21.53 12.58
N GLY A 112 -5.94 22.38 11.71
CA GLY A 112 -5.46 23.71 12.08
C GLY A 112 -6.58 24.72 12.40
N GLY A 113 -7.84 24.39 12.05
CA GLY A 113 -9.00 25.22 12.36
C GLY A 113 -9.02 26.58 11.67
N GLU A 114 -8.15 26.81 10.67
CA GLU A 114 -8.24 27.99 9.82
C GLU A 114 -9.53 27.90 8.99
N VAL A 115 -10.19 29.05 8.83
CA VAL A 115 -11.54 29.21 8.28
C VAL A 115 -11.75 28.27 7.10
N LEU A 116 -12.74 27.36 7.25
CA LEU A 116 -13.17 26.43 6.21
C LEU A 116 -13.41 27.21 4.91
N ASP A 117 -12.46 27.12 3.99
CA ASP A 117 -12.81 27.20 2.58
C ASP A 117 -13.71 25.99 2.30
N GLU A 118 -14.79 26.16 1.53
CA GLU A 118 -15.73 25.06 1.24
C GLU A 118 -15.06 23.88 0.50
N GLU A 119 -13.81 24.06 0.06
CA GLU A 119 -12.99 23.08 -0.65
C GLU A 119 -12.17 22.12 0.24
N VAL A 120 -11.97 22.39 1.54
CA VAL A 120 -11.14 21.52 2.40
C VAL A 120 -11.92 20.28 2.86
N PRO A 121 -11.47 19.05 2.53
CA PRO A 121 -12.17 17.84 2.94
C PRO A 121 -12.16 17.64 4.47
N GLN A 122 -13.17 16.91 4.99
CA GLN A 122 -13.20 16.56 6.42
C GLN A 122 -12.00 15.68 6.80
N LEU A 123 -11.48 15.88 8.02
CA LEU A 123 -10.27 15.21 8.53
C LEU A 123 -10.33 13.67 8.41
N ASP A 124 -11.46 13.07 8.76
CA ASP A 124 -11.71 11.63 8.67
C ASP A 124 -11.69 11.14 7.21
N VAL A 125 -12.26 11.92 6.29
CA VAL A 125 -12.25 11.62 4.85
C VAL A 125 -10.83 11.66 4.30
N SER A 126 -10.02 12.67 4.64
CA SER A 126 -8.63 12.77 4.17
C SER A 126 -7.76 11.63 4.72
N LEU A 127 -7.94 11.25 6.00
CA LEU A 127 -7.26 10.09 6.59
C LEU A 127 -7.66 8.78 5.88
N ALA A 128 -8.94 8.59 5.58
CA ALA A 128 -9.43 7.40 4.87
C ALA A 128 -8.90 7.32 3.43
N LYS A 129 -8.85 8.46 2.71
CA LYS A 129 -8.25 8.54 1.37
C LYS A 129 -6.76 8.21 1.39
N LEU A 130 -6.00 8.76 2.34
CA LEU A 130 -4.58 8.45 2.49
C LEU A 130 -4.36 6.95 2.78
N ALA A 131 -5.17 6.36 3.65
CA ALA A 131 -5.12 4.92 3.93
C ALA A 131 -5.46 4.06 2.69
N ALA A 132 -6.48 4.43 1.92
CA ALA A 132 -6.82 3.75 0.67
C ALA A 132 -5.71 3.85 -0.38
N LEU A 133 -5.06 5.01 -0.46
CA LEU A 133 -3.94 5.27 -1.36
C LEU A 133 -2.71 4.41 -1.02
N LEU A 134 -2.39 4.24 0.27
CA LEU A 134 -1.34 3.31 0.71
C LEU A 134 -1.62 1.85 0.29
N ARG A 135 -2.88 1.41 0.40
CA ARG A 135 -3.27 0.04 0.03
C ARG A 135 -3.17 -0.19 -1.49
N VAL A 136 -3.60 0.77 -2.31
CA VAL A 136 -3.50 0.64 -3.76
C VAL A 136 -2.05 0.75 -4.22
N PHE A 137 -1.25 1.64 -3.62
CA PHE A 137 0.20 1.72 -3.85
C PHE A 137 0.86 0.37 -3.58
N THR A 138 0.63 -0.21 -2.40
CA THR A 138 1.15 -1.53 -2.02
C THR A 138 0.74 -2.62 -3.01
N THR A 139 -0.51 -2.57 -3.49
CA THR A 139 -1.03 -3.50 -4.49
C THR A 139 -0.31 -3.36 -5.83
N VAL A 140 -0.04 -2.15 -6.30
CA VAL A 140 0.69 -1.93 -7.56
C VAL A 140 2.13 -2.40 -7.43
N VAL A 141 2.84 -2.06 -6.33
CA VAL A 141 4.19 -2.59 -6.08
C VAL A 141 4.18 -4.13 -6.07
N ARG A 142 3.21 -4.74 -5.40
CA ARG A 142 3.03 -6.20 -5.38
C ARG A 142 2.75 -6.78 -6.76
N SER A 143 1.99 -6.08 -7.59
CA SER A 143 1.66 -6.50 -8.94
C SER A 143 2.86 -6.41 -9.90
N ILE A 144 3.85 -5.56 -9.63
CA ILE A 144 5.15 -5.55 -10.34
C ILE A 144 6.01 -6.75 -9.91
N GLY A 145 5.80 -7.26 -8.70
CA GLY A 145 6.44 -8.47 -8.18
C GLY A 145 7.97 -8.33 -8.04
N ASN A 146 8.69 -9.41 -8.32
CA ASN A 146 10.16 -9.49 -8.17
C ASN A 146 10.95 -8.56 -9.12
N ARG A 147 10.26 -7.79 -9.95
CA ARG A 147 10.86 -6.76 -10.81
C ARG A 147 10.97 -5.43 -10.10
N PHE A 148 10.23 -5.21 -9.02
CA PHE A 148 10.42 -4.08 -8.12
C PHE A 148 11.60 -4.37 -7.18
N SER A 149 12.81 -4.38 -7.73
CA SER A 149 14.04 -4.66 -6.96
C SER A 149 15.25 -4.00 -7.61
N PRO A 150 16.20 -3.44 -6.81
CA PRO A 150 17.43 -2.86 -7.34
C PRO A 150 18.30 -3.85 -8.11
N SER A 151 18.18 -5.14 -7.79
CA SER A 151 18.92 -6.24 -8.43
C SER A 151 18.65 -6.38 -9.94
N ARG A 152 17.56 -5.79 -10.44
CA ARG A 152 17.18 -5.82 -11.86
C ARG A 152 17.79 -4.67 -12.67
N GLY A 153 18.49 -3.75 -12.03
CA GLY A 153 19.05 -2.56 -12.65
C GLY A 153 18.02 -1.43 -12.85
N PRO A 154 18.43 -0.31 -13.47
CA PRO A 154 17.58 0.86 -13.66
C PRO A 154 16.26 0.55 -14.38
N PRO A 155 15.18 1.30 -14.10
CA PRO A 155 15.15 2.54 -13.31
C PRO A 155 15.02 2.33 -11.79
N ILE A 156 14.70 1.13 -11.33
CA ILE A 156 14.50 0.85 -9.90
C ILE A 156 15.88 0.63 -9.26
N THR A 157 16.30 1.57 -8.42
CA THR A 157 17.60 1.53 -7.72
C THR A 157 17.38 1.55 -6.21
N THR A 158 18.43 1.27 -5.43
CA THR A 158 18.40 1.40 -3.97
C THR A 158 18.03 2.82 -3.53
N SER A 159 18.52 3.84 -4.23
CA SER A 159 18.16 5.25 -3.96
C SER A 159 16.68 5.49 -4.20
N TYR A 160 16.16 5.02 -5.34
CA TYR A 160 14.75 5.17 -5.68
C TYR A 160 13.84 4.54 -4.61
N ILE A 161 14.12 3.31 -4.18
CA ILE A 161 13.33 2.66 -3.12
C ILE A 161 13.47 3.40 -1.77
N GLY A 162 14.67 3.89 -1.45
CA GLY A 162 14.90 4.74 -0.27
C GLY A 162 14.05 6.01 -0.30
N GLU A 163 14.02 6.72 -1.42
CA GLU A 163 13.19 7.91 -1.64
C GLU A 163 11.70 7.61 -1.52
N VAL A 164 11.24 6.49 -2.09
CA VAL A 164 9.85 6.02 -1.94
C VAL A 164 9.52 5.80 -0.46
N LEU A 165 10.37 5.08 0.28
CA LEU A 165 10.17 4.84 1.72
C LEU A 165 10.10 6.15 2.52
N GLU A 166 11.02 7.09 2.26
CA GLU A 166 11.02 8.38 2.94
C GLU A 166 9.76 9.19 2.65
N ARG A 167 9.32 9.28 1.39
CA ARG A 167 8.11 10.03 1.02
C ARG A 167 6.85 9.43 1.63
N VAL A 168 6.71 8.10 1.62
CA VAL A 168 5.58 7.40 2.27
C VAL A 168 5.58 7.65 3.78
N VAL A 169 6.71 7.42 4.45
CA VAL A 169 6.82 7.61 5.91
C VAL A 169 6.54 9.07 6.29
N ASN A 170 7.13 10.02 5.58
CA ASN A 170 6.92 11.44 5.86
C ASN A 170 5.44 11.84 5.70
N SER A 171 4.77 11.39 4.63
CA SER A 171 3.35 11.69 4.42
C SER A 171 2.47 11.15 5.55
N VAL A 172 2.73 9.91 6.00
CA VAL A 172 2.00 9.30 7.11
C VAL A 172 2.31 10.01 8.44
N GLU A 173 3.56 10.37 8.69
CA GLU A 173 3.95 11.07 9.92
C GLU A 173 3.36 12.47 10.02
N VAL A 174 3.25 13.18 8.90
CA VAL A 174 2.53 14.46 8.83
C VAL A 174 1.09 14.29 9.27
N ALA A 175 0.38 13.29 8.75
CA ALA A 175 -1.00 13.02 9.13
C ALA A 175 -1.13 12.55 10.59
N ARG A 176 -0.21 11.68 11.05
CA ARG A 176 -0.21 11.10 12.40
C ARG A 176 0.03 12.15 13.49
N CYS A 177 0.93 13.11 13.24
CA CYS A 177 1.17 14.23 14.16
C CYS A 177 -0.10 15.05 14.43
N THR A 178 -1.02 15.04 13.48
CA THR A 178 -2.28 15.76 13.55
C THR A 178 -3.39 14.93 14.19
N SER A 179 -3.56 13.68 13.77
CA SER A 179 -4.57 12.78 14.32
C SER A 179 -4.08 11.33 14.29
N PHE A 180 -4.22 10.64 15.41
CA PHE A 180 -3.88 9.23 15.51
C PHE A 180 -4.97 8.36 14.87
N SER A 181 -4.62 7.65 13.78
CA SER A 181 -5.52 6.73 13.08
C SER A 181 -4.87 5.35 12.94
N GLU A 182 -5.44 4.36 13.64
CA GLU A 182 -4.97 2.97 13.58
C GLU A 182 -5.13 2.37 12.18
N GLU A 183 -6.19 2.72 11.46
CA GLU A 183 -6.44 2.24 10.10
C GLU A 183 -5.37 2.74 9.11
N LEU A 184 -5.01 4.03 9.22
CA LEU A 184 -3.94 4.62 8.41
C LEU A 184 -2.59 3.97 8.72
N LEU A 185 -2.24 3.84 10.01
CA LEU A 185 -0.96 3.27 10.41
C LEU A 185 -0.85 1.77 10.07
N THR A 186 -1.95 1.02 10.13
CA THR A 186 -2.00 -0.38 9.68
C THR A 186 -1.69 -0.48 8.19
N ALA A 187 -2.32 0.36 7.35
CA ALA A 187 -2.03 0.42 5.93
C ALA A 187 -0.59 0.87 5.64
N ALA A 188 -0.06 1.80 6.44
CA ALA A 188 1.31 2.29 6.31
C ALA A 188 2.34 1.21 6.67
N ASN A 189 2.12 0.45 7.74
CA ASN A 189 2.98 -0.66 8.15
C ASN A 189 3.11 -1.71 7.04
N ASP A 190 1.99 -2.09 6.42
CA ASP A 190 1.98 -3.01 5.29
C ASP A 190 2.73 -2.42 4.08
N CYS A 191 2.48 -1.15 3.75
CA CYS A 191 3.11 -0.48 2.61
C CYS A 191 4.63 -0.34 2.80
N VAL A 192 5.06 0.24 3.91
CA VAL A 192 6.48 0.47 4.23
C VAL A 192 7.20 -0.87 4.37
N GLY A 193 6.60 -1.85 5.03
CA GLY A 193 7.17 -3.19 5.16
C GLY A 193 7.36 -3.87 3.80
N PHE A 194 6.36 -3.80 2.93
CA PHE A 194 6.43 -4.41 1.59
C PHE A 194 7.50 -3.76 0.70
N VAL A 195 7.58 -2.42 0.70
CA VAL A 195 8.62 -1.68 -0.04
C VAL A 195 10.00 -1.95 0.55
N LEU A 196 10.13 -2.06 1.88
CA LEU A 196 11.39 -2.33 2.55
C LEU A 196 11.98 -3.71 2.16
N VAL A 197 11.14 -4.74 2.05
CA VAL A 197 11.53 -6.09 1.61
C VAL A 197 11.98 -6.13 0.15
N SER A 198 11.67 -5.10 -0.64
CA SER A 198 12.11 -5.00 -2.04
C SER A 198 13.62 -4.69 -2.18
N LEU A 199 14.27 -4.25 -1.09
CA LEU A 199 15.71 -4.11 -0.99
C LEU A 199 16.38 -5.47 -0.76
N ASP A 200 17.65 -5.62 -1.13
CA ASP A 200 18.41 -6.82 -0.79
C ASP A 200 18.78 -6.80 0.71
N PRO A 201 18.53 -7.88 1.47
CA PRO A 201 18.80 -7.93 2.91
C PRO A 201 20.24 -7.55 3.26
N GLY A 202 20.42 -6.68 4.24
CA GLY A 202 21.73 -6.26 4.73
C GLY A 202 22.57 -5.38 3.78
N THR A 203 22.08 -5.04 2.58
CA THR A 203 22.86 -4.25 1.60
C THR A 203 22.77 -2.74 1.80
N ALA A 204 21.70 -2.26 2.43
CA ALA A 204 21.53 -0.86 2.80
C ALA A 204 20.92 -0.77 4.21
N PRO A 205 21.39 0.14 5.08
CA PRO A 205 20.68 0.41 6.32
C PRO A 205 19.26 0.89 5.98
N PRO A 206 18.25 0.52 6.79
CA PRO A 206 16.91 1.08 6.64
C PRO A 206 17.03 2.60 6.75
N THR A 207 16.18 3.33 6.03
CA THR A 207 16.16 4.79 6.18
C THR A 207 15.88 5.11 7.66
N SER A 208 16.59 6.09 8.20
CA SER A 208 16.41 6.53 9.59
C SER A 208 14.95 6.88 9.89
N ALA A 209 14.23 7.35 8.87
CA ALA A 209 12.78 7.57 8.87
C ALA A 209 11.98 6.32 9.25
N VAL A 210 12.25 5.16 8.64
CA VAL A 210 11.54 3.89 8.93
C VAL A 210 11.75 3.44 10.38
N LEU A 211 12.97 3.56 10.89
CA LEU A 211 13.26 3.20 12.29
C LEU A 211 12.62 4.18 13.29
N SER A 212 12.54 5.47 12.95
CA SER A 212 11.82 6.46 13.76
C SER A 212 10.33 6.16 13.77
N PHE A 213 9.74 5.95 12.58
CA PHE A 213 8.34 5.60 12.39
C PHE A 213 7.91 4.40 13.24
N ALA A 214 8.68 3.30 13.18
CA ALA A 214 8.43 2.13 14.00
C ALA A 214 8.59 2.42 15.51
N SER A 215 9.61 3.19 15.89
CA SER A 215 9.86 3.55 17.30
C SER A 215 8.71 4.35 17.91
N GLU A 216 8.12 5.27 17.15
CA GLU A 216 7.04 6.13 17.63
C GLU A 216 5.76 5.34 17.82
N GLN A 217 5.45 4.42 16.91
CA GLN A 217 4.34 3.48 17.07
C GLN A 217 4.50 2.57 18.29
N MET A 218 5.71 2.09 18.57
CA MET A 218 5.99 1.32 19.79
C MET A 218 5.66 2.09 21.07
N GLN A 219 5.86 3.41 21.09
CA GLN A 219 5.53 4.25 22.25
C GLN A 219 4.02 4.46 22.41
N ALA A 220 3.25 4.44 21.32
CA ALA A 220 1.81 4.70 21.35
C ALA A 220 0.92 3.44 21.48
N CYS A 221 1.48 2.22 21.39
CA CYS A 221 0.71 0.99 21.12
C CYS A 221 -0.15 0.39 22.26
N LEU A 222 0.02 0.80 23.53
CA LEU A 222 -0.58 0.08 24.69
C LEU A 222 -2.12 0.07 24.68
N GLY A 223 -2.73 1.12 24.15
CA GLY A 223 -4.19 1.30 24.11
C GLY A 223 -4.85 0.84 22.81
N CYS A 224 -4.09 0.34 21.85
CA CYS A 224 -4.58 0.15 20.48
C CYS A 224 -5.34 -1.17 20.28
N SER A 225 -6.06 -1.28 19.16
CA SER A 225 -6.75 -2.52 18.79
C SER A 225 -5.79 -3.69 18.57
N ALA A 226 -6.32 -4.92 18.62
CA ALA A 226 -5.52 -6.12 18.34
C ALA A 226 -5.01 -6.15 16.88
N GLU A 227 -5.82 -5.68 15.93
CA GLU A 227 -5.47 -5.63 14.50
C GLU A 227 -4.24 -4.75 14.25
N TYR A 228 -4.26 -3.52 14.76
CA TYR A 228 -3.12 -2.61 14.66
C TYR A 228 -1.87 -3.18 15.34
N ILE A 229 -2.02 -3.81 16.52
CA ILE A 229 -0.88 -4.39 17.22
C ILE A 229 -0.25 -5.55 16.45
N VAL A 230 -1.05 -6.42 15.83
CA VAL A 230 -0.55 -7.49 14.97
C VAL A 230 0.20 -6.92 13.77
N SER A 231 -0.33 -5.85 13.16
CA SER A 231 0.35 -5.14 12.06
C SER A 231 1.70 -4.55 12.52
N LEU A 232 1.74 -3.84 13.64
CA LEU A 232 2.96 -3.27 14.21
C LEU A 232 4.00 -4.37 14.51
N LEU A 233 3.61 -5.45 15.17
CA LEU A 233 4.53 -6.55 15.50
C LEU A 233 5.07 -7.23 14.24
N SER A 234 4.23 -7.43 13.23
CA SER A 234 4.65 -8.00 11.94
C SER A 234 5.62 -7.07 11.22
N PHE A 235 5.36 -5.76 11.23
CA PHE A 235 6.25 -4.75 10.67
C PHE A 235 7.61 -4.69 11.39
N LEU A 236 7.62 -4.76 12.72
CA LEU A 236 8.86 -4.84 13.50
C LEU A 236 9.66 -6.10 13.19
N ALA A 237 9.00 -7.25 13.03
CA ALA A 237 9.65 -8.49 12.63
C ALA A 237 10.31 -8.36 11.24
N LEU A 238 9.61 -7.76 10.28
CA LEU A 238 10.13 -7.47 8.93
C LEU A 238 11.34 -6.54 8.97
N ILE A 239 11.30 -5.47 9.79
CA ILE A 239 12.46 -4.58 9.98
C ILE A 239 13.65 -5.38 10.52
N VAL A 240 13.42 -6.22 11.54
CA VAL A 240 14.51 -7.00 12.14
C VAL A 240 15.12 -7.98 11.14
N GLU A 241 14.29 -8.66 10.34
CA GLU A 241 14.73 -9.59 9.31
C GLU A 241 15.52 -8.88 8.19
N GLN A 242 14.99 -7.76 7.70
CA GLN A 242 15.58 -7.05 6.56
C GLN A 242 16.91 -6.35 6.90
N VAL A 243 16.97 -5.77 8.10
CA VAL A 243 18.11 -4.97 8.55
C VAL A 243 19.18 -5.86 9.20
N GLY A 244 18.76 -6.95 9.86
CA GLY A 244 19.64 -7.93 10.46
C GLY A 244 20.65 -7.32 11.43
N THR A 245 21.93 -7.62 11.22
CA THR A 245 23.03 -7.17 12.09
C THR A 245 23.29 -5.67 12.04
N ASN A 246 22.68 -4.94 11.10
CA ASN A 246 22.88 -3.49 10.94
C ASN A 246 21.89 -2.67 11.79
N LEU A 247 21.09 -3.30 12.65
CA LEU A 247 20.16 -2.61 13.53
C LEU A 247 20.90 -1.72 14.54
N PRO A 248 20.55 -0.42 14.64
CA PRO A 248 21.15 0.45 15.64
C PRO A 248 20.82 -0.01 17.07
N ALA A 249 21.81 -0.02 17.96
CA ALA A 249 21.61 -0.35 19.38
C ALA A 249 20.45 0.42 20.05
N PRO A 250 20.25 1.74 19.81
CA PRO A 250 19.13 2.47 20.39
C PRO A 250 17.75 1.93 19.97
N PHE A 251 17.63 1.34 18.78
CA PHE A 251 16.39 0.72 18.33
C PHE A 251 16.15 -0.61 19.05
N VAL A 252 17.19 -1.43 19.19
CA VAL A 252 17.15 -2.70 19.94
C VAL A 252 16.80 -2.46 21.41
N GLU A 253 17.33 -1.41 22.01
CA GLU A 253 16.98 -1.01 23.38
C GLU A 253 15.48 -0.70 23.53
N LYS A 254 14.87 0.03 22.59
CA LYS A 254 13.42 0.28 22.61
C LYS A 254 12.59 -1.01 22.51
N LEU A 255 13.09 -2.05 21.84
CA LEU A 255 12.40 -3.33 21.70
C LEU A 255 12.40 -4.15 23.00
N PHE A 256 13.53 -4.19 23.71
CA PHE A 256 13.76 -5.19 24.76
C PHE A 256 13.97 -4.63 26.17
N LEU A 257 14.19 -3.33 26.34
CA LEU A 257 14.32 -2.76 27.68
C LEU A 257 13.05 -3.01 28.50
N PRO A 258 13.14 -3.17 29.84
CA PRO A 258 11.98 -3.39 30.70
C PRO A 258 10.90 -2.30 30.60
N SER A 259 11.29 -1.09 30.20
CA SER A 259 10.40 0.04 29.94
C SER A 259 9.68 -0.03 28.58
N SER A 260 9.96 -1.04 27.75
CA SER A 260 9.32 -1.19 26.45
C SER A 260 7.85 -1.55 26.61
N ASN A 261 6.99 -0.78 25.95
CA ASN A 261 5.56 -1.03 25.87
C ASN A 261 5.25 -2.39 25.21
N LEU A 262 6.12 -2.88 24.32
CA LEU A 262 5.94 -4.18 23.66
C LEU A 262 5.90 -5.34 24.66
N LEU A 263 6.67 -5.25 25.75
CA LEU A 263 6.68 -6.28 26.79
C LEU A 263 5.35 -6.38 27.55
N GLN A 264 4.52 -5.33 27.52
CA GLN A 264 3.19 -5.36 28.11
C GLN A 264 2.17 -6.03 27.19
N LEU A 265 2.40 -6.02 25.87
CA LEU A 265 1.48 -6.57 24.88
C LEU A 265 1.35 -8.10 24.99
N ARG A 266 2.40 -8.79 25.46
CA ARG A 266 2.40 -10.27 25.66
C ARG A 266 1.33 -10.77 26.65
N TYR A 267 0.76 -9.87 27.44
CA TYR A 267 -0.30 -10.20 28.40
C TYR A 267 -1.71 -9.99 27.84
N ARG A 268 -1.86 -9.46 26.62
CA ARG A 268 -3.17 -9.27 25.99
C ARG A 268 -3.61 -10.51 25.21
N ARG A 269 -4.60 -11.22 25.75
CA ARG A 269 -5.17 -12.44 25.15
C ARG A 269 -5.80 -12.21 23.77
N GLU A 270 -6.30 -11.02 23.49
CA GLU A 270 -6.90 -10.67 22.19
C GLU A 270 -5.87 -10.67 21.07
N VAL A 271 -4.63 -10.23 21.35
CA VAL A 271 -3.54 -10.21 20.37
C VAL A 271 -3.09 -11.63 20.03
N GLU A 272 -3.01 -12.50 21.04
CA GLU A 272 -2.69 -13.93 20.87
C GLU A 272 -3.73 -14.65 19.98
N ALA A 273 -5.03 -14.36 20.18
CA ALA A 273 -6.09 -14.93 19.36
C ALA A 273 -6.03 -14.46 17.89
N SER A 274 -5.67 -13.20 17.64
CA SER A 274 -5.52 -12.65 16.28
C SER A 274 -4.35 -13.27 15.51
N PHE A 275 -3.23 -13.60 16.16
CA PHE A 275 -2.11 -14.32 15.52
C PHE A 275 -2.46 -15.75 15.09
N LEU A 276 -3.43 -16.40 15.75
CA LEU A 276 -3.87 -17.77 15.41
C LEU A 276 -4.88 -17.81 14.24
N GLN A 277 -5.38 -16.65 13.81
CA GLN A 277 -6.38 -16.52 12.75
C GLN A 277 -5.84 -15.89 11.45
N ALA A 278 -4.64 -15.29 11.49
CA ALA A 278 -3.93 -14.73 10.34
C ALA A 278 -3.15 -15.81 9.58
#